data_AF-A0A7Y2L6J0-F1
#
_entry.id   AF-A0A7Y2L6J0-F1
#
_cell.length_a   1.000
_cell.length_b   1.000
_cell.length_c   1.000
_cell.angle_alpha   90.00
_cell.angle_beta   90.00
_cell.angle_gamma   90.00
#
_symmetry.space_group_name_H-M   'P 1'
#
loop_
_entity.id
_entity.type
_entity.pdbx_description
1 polymer ?
#
loop_
_entity_poly.entity_id
_entity_poly.type
_entity_poly.pdbx_seq_one_letter_code
_entity_poly.pdbx_strand_id
1 'polypeptide(L)'
;LNRIPLVWMRSCAIVIALAVGYALAGYLGRLDFTGMHQAEVFQVPVPLHFGLGFSWALFIPMLVIYLVTSLEAIGDVTATSKVSREPVEGPVWMQRIKGGVLVNGANSLLAGIFNTFPSSIFAQNNGVIQLTGIASRHIGVWIAGMLVLLGLFPSVAGAIQAVPEPVLGGAAMVMFGAVAASGINILASTTLDRRALL
;
A
#
# COMPACT_ATOMS: atom_id res chain seq x y z
N LEU A 1 4.24 -16.26 -15.08
CA LEU A 1 2.95 -15.63 -14.70
C LEU A 1 2.67 -14.31 -15.43
N ASN A 2 3.61 -13.35 -15.50
CA ASN A 2 3.40 -12.05 -16.18
C ASN A 2 3.29 -12.09 -17.73
N ARG A 3 3.33 -13.29 -18.34
CA ARG A 3 3.18 -13.54 -19.80
C ARG A 3 1.87 -14.24 -20.17
N ILE A 4 1.02 -14.52 -19.19
CA ILE A 4 -0.26 -15.24 -19.40
C ILE A 4 -1.34 -14.18 -19.72
N PRO A 5 -2.19 -14.40 -20.75
CA PRO A 5 -3.21 -13.43 -21.17
C PRO A 5 -4.38 -13.24 -20.18
N LEU A 6 -4.40 -14.00 -19.07
CA LEU A 6 -5.44 -13.91 -18.05
C LEU A 6 -5.18 -12.72 -17.11
N VAL A 7 -6.01 -11.69 -17.27
CA VAL A 7 -5.95 -10.39 -16.59
C VAL A 7 -5.86 -10.51 -15.07
N TRP A 8 -6.67 -11.38 -14.46
CA TRP A 8 -6.68 -11.63 -13.01
C TRP A 8 -5.37 -12.21 -12.46
N MET A 9 -4.69 -13.03 -13.26
CA MET A 9 -3.45 -13.71 -12.86
C MET A 9 -2.26 -12.74 -12.77
N ARG A 10 -2.31 -11.60 -13.49
CA ARG A 10 -1.28 -10.55 -13.43
C ARG A 10 -1.44 -9.67 -12.20
N SER A 11 -2.66 -9.27 -11.86
CA SER A 11 -2.97 -8.52 -10.63
C SER A 11 -2.74 -9.35 -9.36
N CYS A 12 -3.03 -10.65 -9.41
CA CYS A 12 -2.81 -11.57 -8.29
C CYS A 12 -1.39 -12.17 -8.28
N ALA A 13 -0.47 -11.77 -9.16
CA ALA A 13 0.84 -12.39 -9.27
C ALA A 13 1.63 -12.34 -7.95
N ILE A 14 1.53 -11.23 -7.20
CA ILE A 14 2.15 -11.10 -5.87
C ILE A 14 1.49 -12.05 -4.87
N VAL A 15 0.16 -12.12 -4.86
CA VAL A 15 -0.60 -13.02 -3.96
C VAL A 15 -0.29 -14.49 -4.27
N ILE A 16 -0.20 -14.86 -5.55
CA ILE A 16 0.16 -16.21 -5.99
C ILE A 16 1.60 -16.52 -5.61
N ALA A 17 2.54 -15.59 -5.83
CA ALA A 17 3.94 -15.78 -5.43
C ALA A 17 4.07 -15.95 -3.91
N LEU A 18 3.33 -15.15 -3.13
CA LEU A 18 3.27 -15.27 -1.68
C LEU A 18 2.65 -16.61 -1.26
N ALA A 19 1.56 -17.03 -1.89
CA ALA A 19 0.90 -18.31 -1.61
C ALA A 19 1.80 -19.51 -1.93
N VAL A 20 2.52 -19.48 -3.05
CA VAL A 20 3.51 -20.52 -3.41
C VAL A 20 4.68 -20.52 -2.42
N GLY A 21 5.20 -19.34 -2.07
CA GLY A 21 6.25 -19.22 -1.05
C GLY A 21 5.81 -19.74 0.32
N TYR A 22 4.57 -19.45 0.69
CA TYR A 22 3.96 -19.92 1.93
C TYR A 22 3.72 -21.43 1.93
N ALA A 23 3.21 -21.99 0.82
CA ALA A 23 3.02 -23.44 0.67
C ALA A 23 4.36 -24.20 0.72
N LEU A 24 5.40 -23.66 0.07
CA LEU A 24 6.75 -24.25 0.12
C LEU A 24 7.33 -24.17 1.54
N ALA A 25 7.15 -23.04 2.23
CA ALA A 25 7.54 -22.89 3.63
C ALA A 25 6.82 -23.89 4.55
N GLY A 26 5.53 -24.12 4.31
CA GLY A 26 4.75 -25.13 5.00
C GLY A 26 5.25 -26.55 4.74
N TYR A 27 5.55 -26.88 3.48
CA TYR A 27 6.16 -28.17 3.12
C TYR A 27 7.53 -28.37 3.79
N LEU A 28 8.30 -27.31 3.96
CA LEU A 28 9.60 -27.32 4.64
C LEU A 28 9.48 -27.25 6.18
N GLY A 29 8.26 -27.23 6.75
CA GLY A 29 8.02 -27.18 8.19
C GLY A 29 8.50 -25.88 8.86
N ARG A 30 8.60 -24.78 8.10
CA ARG A 30 9.12 -23.48 8.56
C ARG A 30 8.05 -22.48 8.98
N LEU A 31 6.80 -22.90 9.03
CA LEU A 31 5.69 -22.05 9.47
C LEU A 31 5.44 -22.27 10.96
N ASP A 32 5.48 -21.19 11.73
CA ASP A 32 5.10 -21.20 13.15
C ASP A 32 3.74 -20.51 13.33
N PHE A 33 2.74 -21.31 13.67
CA PHE A 33 1.37 -20.85 13.92
C PHE A 33 1.05 -20.64 15.40
N THR A 34 2.06 -20.75 16.28
CA THR A 34 1.87 -20.59 17.73
C THR A 34 1.17 -19.27 18.06
N GLY A 35 1.57 -18.18 17.40
CA GLY A 35 0.94 -16.86 17.54
C GLY A 35 -0.52 -16.81 17.07
N MET A 36 -0.93 -17.64 16.12
CA MET A 36 -2.33 -17.73 15.69
C MET A 36 -3.19 -18.51 16.69
N HIS A 37 -2.65 -19.58 17.27
CA HIS A 37 -3.38 -20.44 18.22
C HIS A 37 -3.54 -19.82 19.61
N GLN A 38 -2.63 -18.94 20.01
CA GLN A 38 -2.66 -18.26 21.31
C GLN A 38 -3.40 -16.92 21.26
N ALA A 39 -3.70 -16.42 20.06
CA ALA A 39 -4.33 -15.12 19.92
C ALA A 39 -5.81 -15.15 20.30
N GLU A 40 -6.30 -14.05 20.86
CA GLU A 40 -7.73 -13.86 21.08
C GLU A 40 -8.49 -13.88 19.74
N VAL A 41 -9.73 -14.35 19.77
CA VAL A 41 -10.57 -14.44 18.58
C VAL A 41 -10.91 -13.05 18.05
N PHE A 42 -10.97 -12.04 18.91
CA PHE A 42 -11.39 -10.70 18.56
C PHE A 42 -10.62 -9.66 19.36
N GLN A 43 -10.08 -8.64 18.69
CA GLN A 43 -9.36 -7.55 19.32
C GLN A 43 -9.73 -6.21 18.70
N VAL A 44 -10.10 -5.25 19.54
CA VAL A 44 -10.39 -3.88 19.11
C VAL A 44 -9.12 -3.04 19.27
N PRO A 45 -8.72 -2.24 18.27
CA PRO A 45 -7.56 -1.37 18.39
C PRO A 45 -7.79 -0.32 19.49
N VAL A 46 -6.92 -0.30 20.49
CA VAL A 46 -6.97 0.65 21.60
C VAL A 46 -6.18 1.91 21.22
N PRO A 47 -6.82 3.09 21.20
CA PRO A 47 -6.10 4.35 20.99
C PRO A 47 -4.99 4.51 22.01
N LEU A 48 -3.80 4.92 21.55
CA LEU A 48 -2.64 5.25 22.38
C LEU A 48 -2.20 4.12 23.34
N HIS A 49 -2.36 2.86 22.93
CA HIS A 49 -1.92 1.69 23.70
C HIS A 49 -0.48 1.79 24.23
N PHE A 50 0.47 2.35 23.47
CA PHE A 50 1.86 2.54 23.91
C PHE A 50 2.14 3.89 24.60
N GLY A 51 1.11 4.74 24.77
CA GLY A 51 1.25 6.09 25.30
C GLY A 51 1.79 7.09 24.28
N LEU A 52 2.03 8.33 24.75
CA LEU A 52 2.59 9.41 23.95
C LEU A 52 4.04 9.68 24.35
N GLY A 53 4.94 9.61 23.38
CA GLY A 53 6.35 9.96 23.53
C GLY A 53 6.82 10.78 22.33
N PHE A 54 7.61 11.83 22.58
CA PHE A 54 8.18 12.66 21.53
C PHE A 54 9.70 12.59 21.58
N SER A 55 10.31 12.23 20.46
CA SER A 55 11.76 12.19 20.30
C SER A 55 12.18 13.16 19.20
N TRP A 56 12.97 14.17 19.59
CA TRP A 56 13.58 15.10 18.63
C TRP A 56 14.46 14.40 17.60
N ALA A 57 15.10 13.29 17.99
CA ALA A 57 15.92 12.48 17.08
C ALA A 57 15.07 11.80 15.98
N LEU A 58 13.82 11.44 16.27
CA LEU A 58 12.90 10.84 15.30
C LEU A 58 12.09 11.89 14.53
N PHE A 59 11.97 13.11 15.05
CA PHE A 59 11.16 14.17 14.43
C PHE A 59 11.63 14.50 13.01
N ILE A 60 12.94 14.74 12.81
CA ILE A 60 13.48 15.09 11.49
C ILE A 60 13.31 13.95 10.47
N PRO A 61 13.70 12.69 10.77
CA PRO A 61 13.44 11.57 9.86
C PRO A 61 11.96 11.39 9.52
N MET A 62 11.07 11.49 10.51
CA MET A 62 9.63 11.38 10.27
C MET A 62 9.13 12.50 9.37
N LEU A 63 9.55 13.75 9.58
CA LEU A 63 9.18 14.88 8.73
C LEU A 63 9.54 14.63 7.27
N VAL A 64 10.73 14.09 7.00
CA VAL A 64 11.16 13.73 5.64
C VAL A 64 10.27 12.62 5.06
N ILE A 65 9.97 11.58 5.83
CA ILE A 65 9.07 10.50 5.40
C ILE A 65 7.67 11.05 5.06
N TYR A 66 7.13 11.94 5.89
CA TYR A 66 5.84 12.59 5.64
C TYR A 66 5.83 13.48 4.40
N LEU A 67 6.94 14.18 4.14
CA LEU A 67 7.11 14.95 2.93
C LEU A 67 7.13 14.04 1.69
N VAL A 68 7.92 12.96 1.74
CA VAL A 68 8.05 12.00 0.62
C VAL A 68 6.72 11.31 0.34
N THR A 69 6.02 10.83 1.35
CA THR A 69 4.69 10.20 1.18
C THR A 69 3.65 11.18 0.66
N SER A 70 3.74 12.47 1.02
CA SER A 70 2.87 13.50 0.43
C SER A 70 3.15 13.71 -1.06
N LEU A 71 4.42 13.69 -1.47
CA LEU A 71 4.82 13.78 -2.88
C LEU A 71 4.42 12.52 -3.66
N GLU A 72 4.55 11.35 -3.06
CA GLU A 72 4.07 10.07 -3.60
C GLU A 72 2.55 10.11 -3.83
N ALA A 73 1.79 10.61 -2.85
CA ALA A 73 0.33 10.75 -2.95
C ALA A 73 -0.10 11.63 -4.14
N ILE A 74 0.64 12.71 -4.45
CA ILE A 74 0.41 13.56 -5.63
C ILE A 74 0.57 12.73 -6.91
N GLY A 75 1.66 11.96 -7.01
CA GLY A 75 1.95 11.08 -8.14
C GLY A 75 0.88 10.01 -8.32
N ASP A 76 0.50 9.35 -7.24
CA ASP A 76 -0.47 8.25 -7.28
C ASP A 76 -1.88 8.70 -7.58
N VAL A 77 -2.33 9.84 -7.05
CA VAL A 77 -3.63 10.43 -7.41
C VAL A 77 -3.64 10.84 -8.88
N THR A 78 -2.54 11.36 -9.40
CA THR A 78 -2.40 11.73 -10.82
C THR A 78 -2.41 10.49 -11.71
N ALA A 79 -1.66 9.46 -11.35
CA ALA A 79 -1.65 8.18 -12.05
C ALA A 79 -3.05 7.52 -12.03
N THR A 80 -3.72 7.54 -10.88
CA THR A 80 -5.12 7.07 -10.72
C THR A 80 -6.03 7.83 -11.67
N SER A 81 -5.93 9.16 -11.71
CA SER A 81 -6.75 10.02 -12.58
C SER A 81 -6.52 9.68 -14.06
N LYS A 82 -5.27 9.45 -14.46
CA LYS A 82 -4.91 9.04 -15.82
C LYS A 82 -5.51 7.68 -16.19
N VAL A 83 -5.40 6.67 -15.32
CA VAL A 83 -5.94 5.33 -15.61
C VAL A 83 -7.47 5.28 -15.53
N SER A 84 -8.09 6.15 -14.74
CA SER A 84 -9.54 6.28 -14.63
C SER A 84 -10.16 7.22 -15.67
N ARG A 85 -9.36 7.77 -16.61
CA ARG A 85 -9.80 8.73 -17.65
C ARG A 85 -10.40 10.03 -17.07
N GLU A 86 -9.88 10.45 -15.94
CA GLU A 86 -10.21 11.72 -15.28
C GLU A 86 -9.20 12.81 -15.65
N PRO A 87 -9.54 14.10 -15.46
CA PRO A 87 -8.62 15.20 -15.75
C PRO A 87 -7.33 15.11 -14.95
N VAL A 88 -6.20 15.31 -15.64
CA VAL A 88 -4.85 15.40 -15.05
C VAL A 88 -4.32 16.83 -14.98
N GLU A 89 -5.14 17.80 -15.37
CA GLU A 89 -4.84 19.23 -15.34
C GLU A 89 -6.09 20.03 -14.94
N GLY A 90 -5.88 21.29 -14.55
CA GLY A 90 -6.97 22.21 -14.21
C GLY A 90 -7.46 22.12 -12.76
N PRO A 91 -8.56 22.84 -12.45
CA PRO A 91 -9.01 23.03 -11.07
C PRO A 91 -9.51 21.75 -10.40
N VAL A 92 -10.15 20.87 -11.18
CA VAL A 92 -10.69 19.58 -10.68
C VAL A 92 -9.55 18.63 -10.27
N TRP A 93 -8.50 18.54 -11.09
CA TRP A 93 -7.31 17.76 -10.76
C TRP A 93 -6.63 18.29 -9.50
N MET A 94 -6.44 19.60 -9.40
CA MET A 94 -5.86 20.23 -8.22
C MET A 94 -6.70 19.99 -6.95
N GLN A 95 -8.03 20.00 -7.06
CA GLN A 95 -8.93 19.66 -5.94
C GLN A 95 -8.73 18.21 -5.49
N ARG A 96 -8.61 17.26 -6.43
CA ARG A 96 -8.35 15.84 -6.13
C ARG A 96 -7.00 15.66 -5.44
N ILE A 97 -5.96 16.35 -5.89
CA ILE A 97 -4.64 16.30 -5.26
C ILE A 97 -4.68 16.86 -3.84
N LYS A 98 -5.25 18.05 -3.64
CA LYS A 98 -5.37 18.65 -2.30
C LYS A 98 -6.15 17.74 -1.35
N GLY A 99 -7.26 17.16 -1.82
CA GLY A 99 -8.05 16.20 -1.05
C GLY A 99 -7.26 14.91 -0.74
N GLY A 100 -6.56 14.35 -1.73
CA GLY A 100 -5.75 13.15 -1.56
C GLY A 100 -4.62 13.33 -0.56
N VAL A 101 -3.85 14.42 -0.65
CA VAL A 101 -2.77 14.75 0.30
C VAL A 101 -3.32 15.01 1.70
N LEU A 102 -4.45 15.72 1.82
CA LEU A 102 -5.10 15.97 3.12
C LEU A 102 -5.54 14.65 3.78
N VAL A 103 -6.21 13.77 3.03
CA VAL A 103 -6.65 12.46 3.54
C VAL A 103 -5.44 11.59 3.89
N ASN A 104 -4.35 11.66 3.12
CA ASN A 104 -3.11 10.94 3.42
C ASN A 104 -2.52 11.34 4.79
N GLY A 105 -2.44 12.65 5.04
CA GLY A 105 -1.98 13.19 6.33
C GLY A 105 -2.93 12.86 7.48
N ALA A 106 -4.24 13.02 7.26
CA ALA A 106 -5.26 12.70 8.27
C ALA A 106 -5.26 11.20 8.62
N ASN A 107 -5.14 10.32 7.63
CA ASN A 107 -5.07 8.88 7.85
C ASN A 107 -3.79 8.50 8.62
N SER A 108 -2.68 9.16 8.34
CA SER A 108 -1.44 8.93 9.07
C SER A 108 -1.47 9.44 10.51
N LEU A 109 -2.21 10.53 10.78
CA LEU A 109 -2.49 10.96 12.15
C LEU A 109 -3.33 9.93 12.90
N LEU A 110 -4.40 9.43 12.27
CA LEU A 110 -5.21 8.34 12.84
C LEU A 110 -4.37 7.09 13.06
N ALA A 111 -3.49 6.75 12.12
CA ALA A 111 -2.55 5.66 12.25
C ALA A 111 -1.67 5.82 13.50
N GLY A 112 -1.08 7.00 13.72
CA GLY A 112 -0.31 7.29 14.92
C GLY A 112 -1.12 7.12 16.22
N ILE A 113 -2.38 7.56 16.24
CA ILE A 113 -3.28 7.38 17.40
C ILE A 113 -3.52 5.89 17.68
N PHE A 114 -3.67 5.08 16.65
CA PHE A 114 -3.88 3.63 16.76
C PHE A 114 -2.58 2.82 16.75
N ASN A 115 -1.43 3.46 16.97
CA ASN A 115 -0.11 2.82 17.11
C ASN A 115 0.37 2.06 15.87
N THR A 116 -0.05 2.49 14.67
CA THR A 116 0.47 1.96 13.39
C THR A 116 1.38 2.96 12.70
N PHE A 117 2.12 2.48 11.71
CA PHE A 117 3.04 3.28 10.91
C PHE A 117 2.28 4.23 9.98
N PRO A 118 2.93 5.34 9.56
CA PRO A 118 2.39 6.23 8.54
C PRO A 118 2.01 5.45 7.28
N SER A 119 0.88 5.81 6.68
CA SER A 119 0.34 5.15 5.50
C SER A 119 0.41 6.08 4.28
N SER A 120 0.61 5.52 3.09
CA SER A 120 0.54 6.25 1.82
C SER A 120 -0.56 5.70 0.91
N ILE A 121 -0.79 6.35 -0.23
CA ILE A 121 -1.70 5.88 -1.27
C ILE A 121 -1.07 4.68 -1.97
N PHE A 122 -1.86 3.66 -2.31
CA PHE A 122 -1.34 2.41 -2.84
C PHE A 122 -1.32 2.42 -4.38
N ALA A 123 -0.16 2.72 -4.97
CA ALA A 123 0.07 2.78 -6.42
C ALA A 123 -0.35 1.51 -7.19
N GLN A 124 -0.29 0.34 -6.53
CA GLN A 124 -0.60 -0.97 -7.10
C GLN A 124 -2.06 -1.06 -7.58
N ASN A 125 -2.97 -0.29 -6.98
CA ASN A 125 -4.37 -0.25 -7.39
C ASN A 125 -4.52 0.26 -8.84
N ASN A 126 -3.61 1.13 -9.31
CA ASN A 126 -3.63 1.63 -10.68
C ASN A 126 -3.47 0.50 -11.70
N GLY A 127 -2.66 -0.51 -11.39
CA GLY A 127 -2.51 -1.70 -12.23
C GLY A 127 -3.80 -2.51 -12.33
N VAL A 128 -4.53 -2.65 -11.22
CA VAL A 128 -5.84 -3.34 -11.21
C VAL A 128 -6.88 -2.56 -12.00
N ILE A 129 -6.95 -1.24 -11.83
CA ILE A 129 -7.87 -0.36 -12.57
C ILE A 129 -7.56 -0.39 -14.07
N GLN A 130 -6.29 -0.30 -14.46
CA GLN A 130 -5.87 -0.35 -15.86
C GLN A 130 -6.26 -1.67 -16.53
N LEU A 131 -6.20 -2.78 -15.78
CA LEU A 131 -6.50 -4.12 -16.25
C LEU A 131 -8.01 -4.41 -16.29
N THR A 132 -8.76 -3.98 -15.27
CA THR A 132 -10.21 -4.22 -15.16
C THR A 132 -11.05 -3.17 -15.89
N GLY A 133 -10.51 -1.97 -16.10
CA GLY A 133 -11.24 -0.80 -16.59
C GLY A 133 -12.21 -0.21 -15.55
N ILE A 134 -12.21 -0.70 -14.31
CA ILE A 134 -13.20 -0.32 -13.29
C ILE A 134 -12.53 0.51 -12.20
N ALA A 135 -12.81 1.81 -12.19
CA ALA A 135 -12.35 2.77 -11.17
C ALA A 135 -13.47 3.16 -10.17
N SER A 136 -14.33 2.21 -9.78
CA SER A 136 -15.50 2.50 -8.94
C SER A 136 -15.14 2.68 -7.47
N ARG A 137 -15.54 3.82 -6.87
CA ARG A 137 -15.37 4.10 -5.43
C ARG A 137 -16.00 3.06 -4.52
N HIS A 138 -17.09 2.41 -4.97
CA HIS A 138 -17.82 1.43 -4.17
C HIS A 138 -16.97 0.20 -3.87
N ILE A 139 -16.13 -0.22 -4.83
CA ILE A 139 -15.19 -1.34 -4.65
C ILE A 139 -14.20 -0.99 -3.54
N GLY A 140 -13.67 0.23 -3.55
CA GLY A 140 -12.77 0.71 -2.50
C GLY A 140 -13.41 0.67 -1.11
N VAL A 141 -14.68 1.09 -0.97
CA VAL A 141 -15.41 1.04 0.30
C VAL A 141 -15.63 -0.39 0.78
N TRP A 142 -16.00 -1.31 -0.11
CA TRP A 142 -16.15 -2.74 0.23
C TRP A 142 -14.83 -3.36 0.68
N ILE A 143 -13.74 -3.08 -0.01
CA ILE A 143 -12.39 -3.56 0.37
C ILE A 143 -11.99 -2.96 1.71
N ALA A 144 -12.21 -1.66 1.95
CA ALA A 144 -11.91 -1.03 3.22
C ALA A 144 -12.69 -1.67 4.38
N GLY A 145 -14.00 -1.91 4.21
CA GLY A 145 -14.82 -2.61 5.21
C GLY A 145 -14.34 -4.03 5.47
N MET A 146 -13.99 -4.77 4.42
CA MET A 146 -13.41 -6.11 4.54
C MET A 146 -12.08 -6.09 5.32
N LEU A 147 -11.18 -5.14 5.03
CA LEU A 147 -9.90 -5.02 5.72
C LEU A 147 -10.08 -4.64 7.19
N VAL A 148 -11.03 -3.76 7.51
CA VAL A 148 -11.39 -3.44 8.90
C VAL A 148 -11.88 -4.69 9.62
N LEU A 149 -12.80 -5.46 9.00
CA LEU A 149 -13.29 -6.70 9.59
C LEU A 149 -12.16 -7.69 9.82
N LEU A 150 -11.29 -7.92 8.83
CA LEU A 150 -10.14 -8.83 8.98
C LEU A 150 -9.16 -8.36 10.06
N GLY A 151 -8.97 -7.04 10.21
CA GLY A 151 -8.10 -6.46 11.24
C GLY A 151 -8.59 -6.67 12.67
N LEU A 152 -9.88 -6.95 12.87
CA LEU A 152 -10.44 -7.26 14.19
C LEU A 152 -10.15 -8.70 14.65
N PHE A 153 -9.61 -9.56 13.78
CA PHE A 153 -9.28 -10.95 14.09
C PHE A 153 -7.75 -11.13 14.17
N PRO A 154 -7.15 -11.13 15.37
CA PRO A 154 -5.71 -11.35 15.58
C PRO A 154 -5.15 -12.59 14.90
N SER A 155 -5.96 -13.64 14.74
CA SER A 155 -5.57 -14.86 14.02
C SER A 155 -5.10 -14.58 12.59
N VAL A 156 -5.69 -13.57 11.92
CA VAL A 156 -5.27 -13.14 10.57
C VAL A 156 -3.85 -12.55 10.62
N ALA A 157 -3.57 -11.69 11.59
CA ALA A 157 -2.24 -11.15 11.80
C ALA A 157 -1.23 -12.26 12.17
N GLY A 158 -1.63 -13.25 12.98
CA GLY A 158 -0.81 -14.42 13.30
C GLY A 158 -0.45 -15.26 12.08
N ALA A 159 -1.40 -15.49 11.18
CA ALA A 159 -1.15 -16.21 9.92
C ALA A 159 -0.17 -15.46 8.99
N ILE A 160 -0.24 -14.12 8.96
CA ILE A 160 0.69 -13.27 8.20
C ILE A 160 2.08 -13.25 8.86
N GLN A 161 2.18 -13.24 10.18
CA GLN A 161 3.46 -13.30 10.90
C GLN A 161 4.18 -14.65 10.71
N ALA A 162 3.43 -15.72 10.43
CA ALA A 162 4.01 -17.03 10.10
C ALA A 162 4.73 -17.04 8.74
N VAL A 163 4.58 -16.00 7.90
CA VAL A 163 5.25 -15.90 6.59
C VAL A 163 6.76 -15.74 6.79
N PRO A 164 7.61 -16.62 6.23
CA PRO A 164 9.05 -16.50 6.41
C PRO A 164 9.67 -15.26 5.77
N GLU A 165 10.75 -14.75 6.38
CA GLU A 165 11.49 -13.58 5.90
C GLU A 165 11.90 -13.66 4.42
N PRO A 166 12.37 -14.80 3.85
CA PRO A 166 12.72 -14.86 2.43
C PRO A 166 11.53 -14.59 1.50
N VAL A 167 10.31 -14.98 1.89
CA VAL A 167 9.08 -14.73 1.13
C VAL A 167 8.70 -13.26 1.22
N LEU A 168 8.80 -12.66 2.41
CA LEU A 168 8.58 -11.23 2.63
C LEU A 168 9.57 -10.38 1.84
N GLY A 169 10.85 -10.75 1.82
CA GLY A 169 11.88 -10.07 1.04
C GLY A 169 11.61 -10.12 -0.46
N GLY A 170 11.15 -11.27 -0.98
CA GLY A 170 10.70 -11.41 -2.36
C GLY A 170 9.53 -10.48 -2.69
N ALA A 171 8.52 -10.41 -1.83
CA ALA A 171 7.39 -9.51 -1.98
C ALA A 171 7.82 -8.03 -1.94
N ALA A 172 8.71 -7.67 -1.01
CA ALA A 172 9.27 -6.33 -0.88
C ALA A 172 10.00 -5.87 -2.15
N MET A 173 10.85 -6.73 -2.75
CA MET A 173 11.53 -6.41 -4.02
C MET A 173 10.54 -6.08 -5.14
N VAL A 174 9.43 -6.81 -5.23
CA VAL A 174 8.39 -6.54 -6.25
C VAL A 174 7.68 -5.22 -5.95
N MET A 175 7.36 -4.92 -4.70
CA MET A 175 6.72 -3.66 -4.30
C MET A 175 7.62 -2.45 -4.61
N PHE A 176 8.91 -2.51 -4.25
CA PHE A 176 9.86 -1.44 -4.58
C PHE A 176 10.08 -1.30 -6.10
N GLY A 177 10.11 -2.41 -6.84
CA GLY A 177 10.17 -2.37 -8.30
C GLY A 177 8.95 -1.68 -8.93
N ALA A 178 7.76 -1.91 -8.38
CA ALA A 178 6.54 -1.24 -8.84
C ALA A 178 6.56 0.27 -8.55
N VAL A 179 7.05 0.68 -7.37
CA VAL A 179 7.24 2.10 -7.02
C VAL A 179 8.22 2.77 -7.98
N ALA A 180 9.37 2.14 -8.24
CA ALA A 180 10.35 2.64 -9.20
C ALA A 180 9.75 2.78 -10.61
N ALA A 181 8.97 1.79 -11.07
CA ALA A 181 8.28 1.83 -12.36
C ALA A 181 7.22 2.95 -12.43
N SER A 182 6.48 3.19 -11.34
CA SER A 182 5.54 4.31 -11.23
C SER A 182 6.25 5.65 -11.39
N GLY A 183 7.39 5.82 -10.70
CA GLY A 183 8.25 7.01 -10.84
C GLY A 183 8.71 7.24 -12.29
N ILE A 184 9.17 6.19 -12.97
CA ILE A 184 9.54 6.27 -14.40
C ILE A 184 8.34 6.69 -15.26
N ASN A 185 7.15 6.15 -15.03
CA ASN A 185 5.94 6.51 -15.78
C ASN A 185 5.51 7.97 -15.57
N ILE A 186 5.69 8.51 -14.37
CA ILE A 186 5.44 9.93 -14.07
C ILE A 186 6.44 10.79 -14.86
N LEU A 187 7.74 10.47 -14.79
CA LEU A 187 8.77 11.20 -15.53
C LEU A 187 8.53 11.16 -17.05
N ALA A 188 8.12 10.01 -17.58
CA ALA A 188 7.80 9.84 -19.00
C ALA A 188 6.53 10.59 -19.44
N SER A 189 5.69 11.06 -18.50
CA SER A 189 4.51 11.87 -18.81
C SER A 189 4.81 13.38 -18.93
N THR A 190 6.03 13.80 -18.56
CA THR A 190 6.53 15.17 -18.69
C THR A 190 7.46 15.28 -19.89
N THR A 191 7.50 16.44 -20.54
CA THR A 191 8.52 16.74 -21.56
C THR A 191 9.89 16.86 -20.90
N LEU A 192 10.72 15.82 -21.03
CA LEU A 192 12.09 15.82 -20.55
C LEU A 192 12.95 16.68 -21.49
N ASP A 193 13.19 17.94 -21.13
CA ASP A 193 14.15 18.81 -21.82
C ASP A 193 15.55 18.70 -21.19
N ARG A 194 16.54 19.35 -21.80
CA ARG A 194 17.94 19.33 -21.33
C ARG A 194 18.11 19.94 -19.93
N ARG A 195 17.15 20.76 -19.46
CA ARG A 195 17.11 21.36 -18.12
C ARG A 195 16.43 20.46 -17.10
N ALA A 196 15.46 19.64 -17.51
CA ALA A 196 14.75 18.68 -16.67
C ALA A 196 15.54 17.38 -16.43
N LEU A 197 16.57 17.12 -17.25
CA LEU A 197 17.47 15.97 -17.15
C LEU A 197 18.75 16.25 -16.32
N LEU A 198 19.03 17.52 -16.01
CA LEU A 198 20.15 17.97 -15.17
C LEU A 198 19.64 18.28 -13.75
#